data_AF-A0A2G6D1U2-F1
#
_entry.id   AF-A0A2G6D1U2-F1
#
_cell.length_a   1.000
_cell.length_b   1.000
_cell.length_c   1.000
_cell.angle_alpha   90.00
_cell.angle_beta   90.00
_cell.angle_gamma   90.00
#
_symmetry.space_group_name_H-M   'P 1'
#
loop_
_entity.id
_entity.type
_entity.pdbx_description
1 polymer ?
#
loop_
_entity_poly.entity_id
_entity_poly.type
_entity_poly.pdbx_seq_one_letter_code
_entity_poly.pdbx_strand_id
1 'polypeptide(L)'
;MGESARPRIGIVSDTPLQRHILQHVVEGVGLEIAYNLEPSKFSDNAITVDVRESDIDLLIVEVEGEQHCSDFIEQLLEQFDCPILFGQGKAPEKNSEEFPRWERRLHGKLREHLGDIDNIEAIGQSLSQLEKSPGPARPVRLPAYLAGMPAEHAGEVKEVWILAASLGGPEAVKAFLDSLPKGLPVAFIYAQHIDANFSTVLAKVLARHSPFELKIAQPGDRAAFGQVLLVPVDKEMILDECGRVQFKENSWPGPYGPSIDQVMLNVANYYGGKCHTIFFSGMGNDGAIAAPLLRAYGSNIWVQSPDSCANHSMPASVHGTGCSGFSGTPEQLAAHLILTIEKNSQIQAG
;
A
#
# COMPACT_ATOMS: atom_id res chain seq x y z
N MET A 1 -12.06 -16.07 4.93
CA MET A 1 -12.31 -15.42 6.23
C MET A 1 -10.96 -15.08 6.82
N GLY A 2 -10.81 -13.85 7.30
CA GLY A 2 -9.57 -13.28 7.82
C GLY A 2 -9.22 -12.02 7.03
N GLU A 3 -9.64 -10.86 7.54
CA GLU A 3 -9.10 -9.56 7.15
C GLU A 3 -7.57 -9.64 7.14
N SER A 4 -6.89 -9.06 6.15
CA SER A 4 -5.44 -8.79 6.28
C SER A 4 -5.27 -7.62 7.23
N ALA A 5 -5.67 -7.81 8.49
CA ALA A 5 -5.30 -6.94 9.59
C ALA A 5 -3.79 -7.11 9.83
N ARG A 6 -3.12 -6.02 10.22
CA ARG A 6 -1.72 -6.13 10.64
C ARG A 6 -1.64 -7.17 11.73
N PRO A 7 -0.69 -8.12 11.65
CA PRO A 7 -0.54 -9.08 12.72
C PRO A 7 -0.39 -8.36 14.06
N ARG A 8 -1.34 -8.62 14.94
CA ARG A 8 -1.44 -8.03 16.26
C ARG A 8 -0.63 -8.89 17.21
N ILE A 9 0.40 -8.29 17.79
CA ILE A 9 1.40 -8.98 18.59
C ILE A 9 1.12 -8.73 20.06
N GLY A 10 1.00 -9.81 20.82
CA GLY A 10 1.03 -9.78 22.27
C GLY A 10 2.47 -9.88 22.77
N ILE A 11 2.84 -9.06 23.75
CA ILE A 11 4.13 -9.15 24.43
C ILE A 11 3.89 -9.44 25.91
N VAL A 12 4.49 -10.52 26.39
CA VAL A 12 4.49 -10.88 27.81
C VAL A 12 5.93 -11.00 28.29
N SER A 13 6.32 -10.15 29.24
CA SER A 13 7.60 -10.28 29.90
C SER A 13 7.55 -9.75 31.32
N ASP A 14 8.30 -10.32 32.24
CA ASP A 14 8.36 -9.89 33.65
C ASP A 14 9.11 -8.56 33.83
N THR A 15 10.01 -8.23 32.92
CA THR A 15 10.90 -7.07 33.04
C THR A 15 10.39 -5.90 32.20
N PRO A 16 10.13 -4.71 32.79
CA PRO A 16 9.65 -3.54 32.05
C PRO A 16 10.57 -3.10 30.90
N LEU A 17 11.90 -3.22 31.10
CA LEU A 17 12.88 -2.90 30.07
C LEU A 17 12.76 -3.85 28.85
N GLN A 18 12.58 -5.14 29.10
CA GLN A 18 12.42 -6.15 28.06
C GLN A 18 11.14 -5.91 27.26
N ARG A 19 10.03 -5.62 27.95
CA ARG A 19 8.75 -5.20 27.35
C ARG A 19 8.89 -4.00 26.43
N HIS A 20 9.63 -2.97 26.86
CA HIS A 20 9.86 -1.77 26.06
C HIS A 20 10.73 -2.03 24.82
N ILE A 21 11.79 -2.85 24.95
CA ILE A 21 12.65 -3.19 23.82
C ILE A 21 11.91 -4.04 22.78
N LEU A 22 11.20 -5.08 23.22
CA LEU A 22 10.40 -5.93 22.33
C LEU A 22 9.34 -5.13 21.59
N GLN A 23 8.62 -4.24 22.30
CA GLN A 23 7.66 -3.34 21.67
C GLN A 23 8.32 -2.49 20.58
N HIS A 24 9.46 -1.88 20.89
CA HIS A 24 10.16 -1.03 19.93
C HIS A 24 10.60 -1.78 18.66
N VAL A 25 11.08 -3.01 18.81
CA VAL A 25 11.51 -3.85 17.67
C VAL A 25 10.31 -4.29 16.84
N VAL A 26 9.24 -4.75 17.48
CA VAL A 26 8.01 -5.18 16.79
C VAL A 26 7.33 -4.01 16.05
N GLU A 27 7.24 -2.83 16.69
CA GLU A 27 6.72 -1.61 16.06
C GLU A 27 7.63 -1.11 14.92
N GLY A 28 8.95 -1.24 15.08
CA GLY A 28 9.93 -0.86 14.06
C GLY A 28 9.76 -1.62 12.73
N VAL A 29 9.20 -2.83 12.83
CA VAL A 29 8.89 -3.73 11.73
C VAL A 29 7.48 -3.48 11.15
N GLY A 30 6.70 -2.59 11.76
CA GLY A 30 5.38 -2.16 11.29
C GLY A 30 4.20 -3.02 11.79
N LEU A 31 4.45 -3.94 12.73
CA LEU A 31 3.43 -4.77 13.37
C LEU A 31 2.70 -3.99 14.48
N GLU A 32 1.46 -4.37 14.79
CA GLU A 32 0.65 -3.73 15.82
C GLU A 32 0.87 -4.42 17.17
N ILE A 33 0.94 -3.67 18.27
CA ILE A 33 0.95 -4.23 19.61
C ILE A 33 -0.49 -4.31 20.13
N ALA A 34 -1.01 -5.52 20.29
CA ALA A 34 -2.29 -5.73 20.96
C ALA A 34 -2.16 -5.54 22.48
N TYR A 35 -1.14 -6.17 23.08
CA TYR A 35 -0.92 -6.15 24.52
C TYR A 35 0.56 -6.11 24.84
N ASN A 36 0.90 -5.42 25.92
CA ASN A 36 2.25 -5.41 26.49
C ASN A 36 2.16 -5.53 28.02
N LEU A 37 2.24 -6.75 28.53
CA LEU A 37 1.85 -7.10 29.90
C LEU A 37 2.94 -7.89 30.64
N GLU A 38 2.86 -7.86 31.97
CA GLU A 38 3.65 -8.74 32.85
C GLU A 38 2.88 -10.04 33.17
N PRO A 39 3.57 -11.17 33.44
CA PRO A 39 2.92 -12.48 33.64
C PRO A 39 1.88 -12.52 34.76
N SER A 40 2.09 -11.77 35.84
CA SER A 40 1.16 -11.71 36.99
C SER A 40 -0.20 -11.08 36.65
N LYS A 41 -0.36 -10.47 35.48
CA LYS A 41 -1.64 -9.97 34.97
C LYS A 41 -2.51 -11.07 34.36
N PHE A 42 -1.99 -12.28 34.22
CA PHE A 42 -2.71 -13.45 33.72
C PHE A 42 -3.23 -14.36 34.84
N SER A 43 -2.74 -14.26 36.08
CA SER A 43 -3.15 -15.14 37.19
C SER A 43 -4.43 -14.66 37.88
N ASP A 44 -5.32 -15.61 38.16
CA ASP A 44 -6.63 -15.54 38.84
C ASP A 44 -7.78 -14.88 38.07
N ASN A 45 -8.42 -15.63 37.15
CA ASN A 45 -9.83 -15.53 36.67
C ASN A 45 -10.46 -14.12 36.45
N ALA A 46 -9.64 -13.09 36.37
CA ALA A 46 -10.00 -11.69 36.32
C ALA A 46 -8.84 -10.95 35.66
N ILE A 47 -8.62 -11.25 34.38
CA ILE A 47 -7.91 -10.29 33.54
C ILE A 47 -8.76 -9.01 33.58
N THR A 48 -8.22 -7.96 34.18
CA THR A 48 -8.84 -6.64 34.31
C THR A 48 -8.82 -5.86 32.99
N VAL A 49 -8.36 -6.51 31.92
CA VAL A 49 -8.28 -6.05 30.54
C VAL A 49 -9.10 -7.08 29.73
N ASP A 50 -10.05 -6.61 28.92
CA ASP A 50 -10.85 -7.46 28.03
C ASP A 50 -9.92 -7.99 26.91
N VAL A 51 -9.08 -8.98 27.24
CA VAL A 51 -8.14 -9.64 26.31
C VAL A 51 -8.93 -10.73 25.60
N ARG A 52 -9.35 -10.47 24.37
CA ARG A 52 -10.05 -11.47 23.56
C ARG A 52 -9.00 -12.25 22.76
N GLU A 53 -9.09 -13.57 22.81
CA GLU A 53 -8.22 -14.48 22.05
C GLU A 53 -8.27 -14.18 20.54
N SER A 54 -9.40 -13.66 20.06
CA SER A 54 -9.63 -13.29 18.65
C SER A 54 -8.91 -12.00 18.19
N ASP A 55 -8.07 -11.39 19.02
CA ASP A 55 -7.39 -10.10 18.75
C ASP A 55 -5.85 -10.22 18.59
N ILE A 56 -5.27 -11.43 18.63
CA ILE A 56 -3.81 -11.65 18.59
C ILE A 56 -3.44 -12.67 17.51
N ASP A 57 -2.48 -12.30 16.67
CA ASP A 57 -1.93 -13.16 15.60
C ASP A 57 -0.66 -13.89 16.03
N LEU A 58 0.09 -13.35 17.00
CA LEU A 58 1.27 -14.00 17.60
C LEU A 58 1.57 -13.45 18.99
N LEU A 59 1.97 -14.33 19.92
CA LEU A 59 2.35 -13.97 21.29
C LEU A 59 3.86 -14.15 21.50
N ILE A 60 4.57 -13.11 21.94
CA ILE A 60 5.98 -13.18 22.36
C ILE A 60 6.04 -13.27 23.88
N VAL A 61 6.67 -14.33 24.40
CA VAL A 61 6.76 -14.59 25.85
C VAL A 61 8.22 -14.70 26.28
N GLU A 62 8.65 -13.81 27.19
CA GLU A 62 10.01 -13.77 27.74
C GLU A 62 9.97 -13.54 29.26
N VAL A 63 10.07 -14.61 30.05
CA VAL A 63 9.98 -14.59 31.52
C VAL A 63 11.22 -15.24 32.14
N GLU A 64 11.87 -14.57 33.07
CA GLU A 64 13.04 -15.03 33.82
C GLU A 64 12.59 -15.55 35.22
N GLY A 65 12.09 -16.79 35.28
CA GLY A 65 11.78 -17.44 36.56
C GLY A 65 11.35 -18.90 36.41
N GLU A 66 12.00 -19.83 37.12
CA GLU A 66 11.66 -21.27 37.08
C GLU A 66 10.39 -21.61 37.88
N GLN A 67 10.02 -20.78 38.85
CA GLN A 67 8.83 -21.03 39.67
C GLN A 67 7.59 -20.50 38.95
N HIS A 68 6.68 -21.41 38.58
CA HIS A 68 5.40 -21.20 37.87
C HIS A 68 5.49 -21.05 36.34
N CYS A 69 6.66 -21.29 35.72
CA CYS A 69 6.80 -21.21 34.26
C CYS A 69 6.00 -22.29 33.52
N SER A 70 5.96 -23.52 34.05
CA SER A 70 5.18 -24.63 33.46
C SER A 70 3.68 -24.30 33.45
N ASP A 71 3.14 -23.92 34.59
CA ASP A 71 1.71 -23.71 34.80
C ASP A 71 1.24 -22.48 34.00
N PHE A 72 2.09 -21.44 33.91
CA PHE A 72 1.85 -20.27 33.08
C PHE A 72 1.86 -20.59 31.58
N ILE A 73 2.79 -21.43 31.12
CA ILE A 73 2.84 -21.86 29.70
C ILE A 73 1.61 -22.70 29.36
N GLU A 74 1.22 -23.63 30.23
CA GLU A 74 -0.01 -24.42 30.06
C GLU A 74 -1.24 -23.52 29.98
N GLN A 75 -1.35 -22.54 30.88
CA GLN A 75 -2.44 -21.55 30.85
C GLN A 75 -2.44 -20.74 29.54
N LEU A 76 -1.29 -20.31 29.04
CA LEU A 76 -1.20 -19.56 27.77
C LEU A 76 -1.59 -20.42 26.57
N LEU A 77 -1.22 -21.71 26.55
CA LEU A 77 -1.59 -22.63 25.48
C LEU A 77 -3.07 -23.01 25.52
N GLU A 78 -3.69 -23.05 26.70
CA GLU A 78 -5.14 -23.24 26.84
C GLU A 78 -5.95 -22.00 26.45
N GLN A 79 -5.38 -20.81 26.61
CA GLN A 79 -6.04 -19.52 26.38
C GLN A 79 -5.74 -18.91 25.00
N PHE A 80 -4.71 -19.33 24.28
CA PHE A 80 -4.38 -18.71 22.98
C PHE A 80 -4.17 -19.78 21.90
N ASP A 81 -5.01 -19.72 20.88
CA ASP A 81 -4.90 -20.57 19.68
C ASP A 81 -3.83 -20.07 18.67
N CYS A 82 -3.19 -18.92 18.94
CA CYS A 82 -2.18 -18.32 18.06
C CYS A 82 -0.76 -18.86 18.33
N PRO A 83 0.18 -18.73 17.38
CA PRO A 83 1.58 -19.08 17.59
C PRO A 83 2.20 -18.32 18.78
N ILE A 84 2.87 -19.07 19.68
CA ILE A 84 3.58 -18.50 20.83
C ILE A 84 5.09 -18.66 20.64
N LEU A 85 5.81 -17.54 20.67
CA LEU A 85 7.26 -17.48 20.59
C LEU A 85 7.87 -17.42 22.00
N PHE A 86 8.54 -18.51 22.38
CA PHE A 86 9.35 -18.59 23.59
C PHE A 86 10.84 -18.44 23.30
N GLY A 87 11.60 -18.01 24.32
CA GLY A 87 13.05 -18.19 24.37
C GLY A 87 13.85 -17.34 23.39
N GLN A 88 13.47 -16.07 23.21
CA GLN A 88 14.28 -15.13 22.44
C GLN A 88 15.46 -14.60 23.26
N GLY A 89 15.51 -14.91 24.55
CA GLY A 89 16.56 -14.49 25.48
C GLY A 89 16.44 -12.99 25.78
N LYS A 90 16.98 -12.60 26.93
CA LYS A 90 17.04 -11.19 27.35
C LYS A 90 17.64 -10.33 26.25
N ALA A 91 16.96 -9.23 25.93
CA ALA A 91 17.42 -8.30 24.93
C ALA A 91 18.74 -7.69 25.41
N PRO A 92 19.82 -7.77 24.60
CA PRO A 92 21.08 -7.14 24.94
C PRO A 92 20.94 -5.61 25.09
N GLU A 93 21.93 -4.94 25.67
CA GLU A 93 21.95 -3.48 25.68
C GLU A 93 21.96 -2.94 24.24
N LYS A 94 21.18 -1.89 23.96
CA LYS A 94 21.04 -1.31 22.60
C LYS A 94 22.37 -0.93 21.94
N ASN A 95 23.39 -0.60 22.72
CA ASN A 95 24.71 -0.20 22.23
C ASN A 95 25.71 -1.37 22.12
N SER A 96 25.29 -2.59 22.45
CA SER A 96 26.14 -3.78 22.39
C SER A 96 26.21 -4.34 20.97
N GLU A 97 27.32 -5.02 20.65
CA GLU A 97 27.48 -5.71 19.36
C GLU A 97 26.52 -6.92 19.19
N GLU A 98 25.89 -7.36 20.28
CA GLU A 98 24.98 -8.50 20.31
C GLU A 98 23.54 -8.10 19.94
N PHE A 99 23.15 -6.84 20.17
CA PHE A 99 21.80 -6.34 19.90
C PHE A 99 21.35 -6.55 18.44
N PRO A 100 22.15 -6.18 17.40
CA PRO A 100 21.73 -6.37 16.01
C PRO A 100 21.61 -7.86 15.62
N ARG A 101 22.34 -8.77 16.29
CA ARG A 101 22.24 -10.21 16.04
C ARG A 101 20.96 -10.78 16.66
N TRP A 102 20.65 -10.33 17.87
CA TRP A 102 19.42 -10.69 18.57
C TRP A 102 18.17 -10.22 17.81
N GLU A 103 18.18 -8.97 17.35
CA GLU A 103 17.09 -8.35 16.57
C GLU A 103 16.81 -9.14 15.27
N ARG A 104 17.85 -9.46 14.48
CA ARG A 104 17.70 -10.29 13.26
C ARG A 104 17.11 -11.67 13.54
N ARG A 105 17.44 -12.29 14.67
CA ARG A 105 16.88 -13.59 15.05
C ARG A 105 15.38 -13.48 15.35
N LEU A 106 14.98 -12.45 16.10
CA LEU A 106 13.58 -12.17 16.38
C LEU A 106 12.80 -11.89 15.08
N HIS A 107 13.34 -11.06 14.18
CA HIS A 107 12.72 -10.80 12.88
C HIS A 107 12.56 -12.08 12.05
N GLY A 108 13.58 -12.93 12.02
CA GLY A 108 13.53 -14.22 11.33
C GLY A 108 12.40 -15.11 11.85
N LYS A 109 12.14 -15.10 13.16
CA LYS A 109 11.04 -15.85 13.79
C LYS A 109 9.68 -15.22 13.51
N LEU A 110 9.56 -13.90 13.61
CA LEU A 110 8.33 -13.20 13.22
C LEU A 110 7.97 -13.52 11.77
N ARG A 111 8.94 -13.49 10.85
CA ARG A 111 8.74 -13.80 9.43
C ARG A 111 8.30 -15.24 9.19
N GLU A 112 8.85 -16.20 9.93
CA GLU A 112 8.47 -17.62 9.83
C GLU A 112 6.98 -17.84 10.14
N HIS A 113 6.43 -17.09 11.10
CA HIS A 113 5.06 -17.27 11.58
C HIS A 113 4.04 -16.30 10.95
N LEU A 114 4.46 -15.10 10.55
CA LEU A 114 3.57 -14.04 10.06
C LEU A 114 3.70 -13.76 8.55
N GLY A 115 4.68 -14.36 7.88
CA GLY A 115 4.88 -14.19 6.44
C GLY A 115 5.69 -12.94 6.07
N ASP A 116 5.25 -12.19 5.05
CA ASP A 116 6.08 -11.23 4.32
C ASP A 116 6.21 -9.85 4.99
N ILE A 117 6.84 -9.87 6.16
CA ILE A 117 7.07 -8.70 7.01
C ILE A 117 8.02 -7.67 6.37
N ASP A 118 9.02 -8.13 5.61
CA ASP A 118 10.04 -7.28 4.99
C ASP A 118 9.40 -6.24 4.04
N ASN A 119 8.31 -6.62 3.38
CA ASN A 119 7.52 -5.73 2.53
C ASN A 119 6.76 -4.64 3.32
N ILE A 120 6.25 -4.97 4.52
CA ILE A 120 5.55 -4.02 5.39
C ILE A 120 6.53 -2.97 5.92
N GLU A 121 7.71 -3.40 6.36
CA GLU A 121 8.77 -2.49 6.84
C GLU A 121 9.25 -1.54 5.74
N ALA A 122 9.52 -2.07 4.54
CA ALA A 122 9.98 -1.27 3.40
C ALA A 122 8.96 -0.18 3.02
N ILE A 123 7.66 -0.51 2.99
CA ILE A 123 6.60 0.46 2.71
C ILE A 123 6.51 1.51 3.84
N GLY A 124 6.58 1.09 5.10
CA GLY A 124 6.54 2.01 6.24
C GLY A 124 7.69 3.01 6.25
N GLN A 125 8.91 2.54 5.95
CA GLN A 125 10.10 3.39 5.79
C GLN A 125 9.94 4.36 4.61
N SER A 126 9.46 3.88 3.46
CA SER A 126 9.20 4.69 2.26
C SER A 126 8.23 5.84 2.54
N LEU A 127 7.09 5.55 3.15
CA LEU A 127 6.10 6.56 3.52
C LEU A 127 6.67 7.58 4.52
N SER A 128 7.41 7.12 5.52
CA SER A 128 8.07 7.99 6.50
C SER A 128 9.12 8.91 5.88
N GLN A 129 9.83 8.46 4.84
CA GLN A 129 10.76 9.29 4.08
C GLN A 129 10.02 10.34 3.26
N LEU A 130 8.97 9.94 2.53
CA LEU A 130 8.14 10.84 1.74
C LEU A 130 7.45 11.92 2.61
N GLU A 131 7.06 11.59 3.84
CA GLU A 131 6.56 12.57 4.82
C GLU A 131 7.59 13.63 5.18
N LYS A 132 8.88 13.33 5.13
CA LYS A 132 9.96 14.25 5.49
C LYS A 132 10.54 14.98 4.28
N SER A 133 10.25 14.51 3.06
CA SER A 133 10.78 15.08 1.83
C SER A 133 10.30 16.51 1.59
N PRO A 134 11.20 17.42 1.16
CA PRO A 134 10.82 18.76 0.71
C PRO A 134 10.00 18.65 -0.59
N GLY A 135 9.07 19.58 -0.80
CA GLY A 135 8.29 19.65 -2.04
C GLY A 135 9.16 19.93 -3.28
N PRO A 136 8.61 19.77 -4.49
CA PRO A 136 9.35 19.95 -5.73
C PRO A 136 9.96 21.36 -5.81
N ALA A 137 11.23 21.44 -6.20
CA ALA A 137 12.01 22.68 -6.22
C ALA A 137 11.43 23.77 -7.15
N ARG A 138 10.65 23.37 -8.17
CA ARG A 138 9.97 24.29 -9.07
C ARG A 138 8.68 23.66 -9.61
N PRO A 139 7.52 24.36 -9.56
CA PRO A 139 6.28 23.84 -10.13
C PRO A 139 6.36 23.76 -11.66
N VAL A 140 5.93 22.62 -12.20
CA VAL A 140 5.80 22.41 -13.65
C VAL A 140 4.68 23.33 -14.17
N ARG A 141 4.96 24.07 -15.25
CA ARG A 141 3.98 25.00 -15.84
C ARG A 141 3.00 24.25 -16.73
N LEU A 142 1.72 24.57 -16.58
CA LEU A 142 0.68 24.08 -17.49
C LEU A 142 0.97 24.62 -18.91
N PRO A 143 0.93 23.76 -19.94
CA PRO A 143 1.06 24.21 -21.33
C PRO A 143 0.04 25.30 -21.68
N ALA A 144 0.47 26.29 -22.47
CA ALA A 144 -0.33 27.49 -22.77
C ALA A 144 -1.68 27.18 -23.43
N TYR A 145 -1.77 26.11 -24.23
CA TYR A 145 -3.01 25.70 -24.89
C TYR A 145 -4.07 25.15 -23.91
N LEU A 146 -3.64 24.60 -22.76
CA LEU A 146 -4.54 24.17 -21.68
C LEU A 146 -4.90 25.33 -20.75
N ALA A 147 -4.01 26.31 -20.58
CA ALA A 147 -4.25 27.48 -19.73
C ALA A 147 -5.42 28.36 -20.20
N GLY A 148 -5.82 28.26 -21.48
CA GLY A 148 -6.97 28.95 -22.05
C GLY A 148 -8.28 28.16 -22.02
N MET A 149 -8.28 26.90 -21.55
CA MET A 149 -9.50 26.12 -21.39
C MET A 149 -10.29 26.61 -20.17
N PRO A 150 -11.64 26.67 -20.22
CA PRO A 150 -12.45 27.09 -19.08
C PRO A 150 -12.05 26.32 -17.81
N ALA A 151 -11.90 27.03 -16.69
CA ALA A 151 -11.62 26.46 -15.37
C ALA A 151 -12.72 25.47 -14.91
N GLU A 152 -13.85 25.47 -15.60
CA GLU A 152 -14.99 24.61 -15.41
C GLU A 152 -14.84 23.33 -16.25
N HIS A 153 -13.87 22.50 -15.89
CA HIS A 153 -13.87 21.10 -16.30
C HIS A 153 -14.92 20.29 -15.52
N ALA A 154 -16.11 20.86 -15.29
CA ALA A 154 -17.28 20.23 -14.66
C ALA A 154 -18.02 19.26 -15.62
N GLY A 155 -17.37 18.89 -16.72
CA GLY A 155 -17.83 17.87 -17.65
C GLY A 155 -17.53 16.48 -17.14
N GLU A 156 -18.28 15.50 -17.63
CA GLU A 156 -17.99 14.09 -17.41
C GLU A 156 -16.57 13.75 -17.87
N VAL A 157 -15.76 13.19 -16.97
CA VAL A 157 -14.46 12.62 -17.30
C VAL A 157 -14.69 11.50 -18.29
N LYS A 158 -14.17 11.62 -19.51
CA LYS A 158 -14.32 10.63 -20.59
C LYS A 158 -13.17 9.64 -20.70
N GLU A 159 -12.06 9.91 -20.01
CA GLU A 159 -10.85 9.11 -20.01
C GLU A 159 -10.22 9.13 -18.62
N VAL A 160 -9.72 7.97 -18.18
CA VAL A 160 -9.10 7.81 -16.87
C VAL A 160 -7.77 7.08 -17.00
N TRP A 161 -6.84 7.44 -16.11
CA TRP A 161 -5.54 6.79 -16.01
C TRP A 161 -5.44 6.03 -14.70
N ILE A 162 -5.29 4.71 -14.78
CA ILE A 162 -4.98 3.87 -13.65
C ILE A 162 -3.48 3.99 -13.35
N LEU A 163 -3.14 4.36 -12.14
CA LEU A 163 -1.79 4.26 -11.60
C LEU A 163 -1.73 2.93 -10.84
N ALA A 164 -0.86 2.01 -11.25
CA ALA A 164 -0.76 0.66 -10.71
C ALA A 164 0.62 0.45 -10.09
N ALA A 165 0.69 0.13 -8.80
CA ALA A 165 1.97 0.09 -8.08
C ALA A 165 1.99 -0.91 -6.90
N SER A 166 3.19 -1.28 -6.45
CA SER A 166 3.41 -2.18 -5.30
C SER A 166 4.67 -1.74 -4.54
N LEU A 167 5.64 -2.61 -4.27
CA LEU A 167 6.90 -2.25 -3.60
C LEU A 167 7.67 -1.12 -4.33
N GLY A 168 7.96 -0.02 -3.63
CA GLY A 168 8.55 1.22 -4.19
C GLY A 168 7.56 2.09 -4.97
N GLY A 169 6.29 1.67 -5.03
CA GLY A 169 5.20 2.36 -5.70
C GLY A 169 4.94 3.78 -5.19
N PRO A 170 4.82 4.02 -3.87
CA PRO A 170 4.53 5.34 -3.33
C PRO A 170 5.52 6.42 -3.79
N GLU A 171 6.82 6.12 -3.79
CA GLU A 171 7.88 7.04 -4.25
C GLU A 171 7.77 7.32 -5.75
N ALA A 172 7.60 6.27 -6.56
CA ALA A 172 7.49 6.40 -8.01
C ALA A 172 6.24 7.19 -8.42
N VAL A 173 5.10 6.91 -7.78
CA VAL A 173 3.85 7.63 -8.04
C VAL A 173 3.93 9.07 -7.56
N LYS A 174 4.60 9.34 -6.43
CA LYS A 174 4.83 10.72 -5.97
C LYS A 174 5.66 11.52 -6.98
N ALA A 175 6.77 10.94 -7.45
CA ALA A 175 7.64 11.58 -8.44
C ALA A 175 6.89 11.87 -9.76
N PHE A 176 6.04 10.95 -10.19
CA PHE A 176 5.15 11.14 -11.34
C PHE A 176 4.16 12.29 -11.11
N LEU A 177 3.41 12.29 -10.01
CA LEU A 177 2.40 13.31 -9.71
C LEU A 177 3.01 14.71 -9.51
N ASP A 178 4.18 14.81 -8.89
CA ASP A 178 4.92 16.07 -8.69
C ASP A 178 5.46 16.65 -10.00
N SER A 179 5.63 15.79 -11.01
CA SER A 179 6.09 16.18 -12.35
C SER A 179 4.95 16.65 -13.27
N LEU A 180 3.70 16.60 -12.79
CA LEU A 180 2.54 17.05 -13.55
C LEU A 180 2.15 18.49 -13.18
N PRO A 181 1.73 19.32 -14.14
CA PRO A 181 1.29 20.68 -13.87
C PRO A 181 -0.09 20.73 -13.21
N LYS A 182 -0.30 21.72 -12.34
CA LYS A 182 -1.64 22.04 -11.81
C LYS A 182 -2.59 22.45 -12.94
N GLY A 183 -3.81 21.94 -12.89
CA GLY A 183 -4.86 22.23 -13.87
C GLY A 183 -4.83 21.35 -15.11
N LEU A 184 -4.03 20.28 -15.12
CA LEU A 184 -4.07 19.27 -16.17
C LEU A 184 -5.43 18.55 -16.13
N PRO A 185 -6.18 18.47 -17.25
CA PRO A 185 -7.51 17.86 -17.28
C PRO A 185 -7.39 16.33 -17.37
N VAL A 186 -6.88 15.72 -16.30
CA VAL A 186 -6.76 14.26 -16.15
C VAL A 186 -7.31 13.82 -14.81
N ALA A 187 -7.93 12.64 -14.79
CA ALA A 187 -8.38 11.98 -13.58
C ALA A 187 -7.62 10.65 -13.42
N PHE A 188 -7.30 10.29 -12.19
CA PHE A 188 -6.57 9.08 -11.87
C PHE A 188 -7.35 8.15 -10.95
N ILE A 189 -7.17 6.86 -11.15
CA ILE A 189 -7.52 5.81 -10.19
C ILE A 189 -6.21 5.18 -9.76
N TYR A 190 -5.94 5.10 -8.48
CA TYR A 190 -4.68 4.60 -7.96
C TYR A 190 -4.88 3.26 -7.25
N ALA A 191 -4.32 2.19 -7.81
CA ALA A 191 -4.26 0.87 -7.20
C ALA A 191 -2.84 0.62 -6.70
N GLN A 192 -2.71 0.46 -5.39
CA GLN A 192 -1.44 0.19 -4.73
C GLN A 192 -1.61 -1.09 -3.90
N HIS A 193 -0.76 -2.10 -4.12
CA HIS A 193 -0.63 -3.21 -3.18
C HIS A 193 -0.04 -2.68 -1.88
N ILE A 194 -0.88 -2.58 -0.85
CA ILE A 194 -0.50 -2.06 0.45
C ILE A 194 -1.45 -2.62 1.51
N ASP A 195 -0.97 -2.70 2.74
CA ASP A 195 -1.85 -2.97 3.88
C ASP A 195 -2.86 -1.82 4.08
N ALA A 196 -4.11 -2.18 4.35
CA ALA A 196 -5.23 -1.24 4.42
C ALA A 196 -4.97 -0.07 5.38
N ASN A 197 -4.24 -0.30 6.47
CA ASN A 197 -3.96 0.71 7.49
C ASN A 197 -3.04 1.83 6.99
N PHE A 198 -2.22 1.58 5.97
CA PHE A 198 -1.41 2.64 5.37
C PHE A 198 -2.17 3.46 4.34
N SER A 199 -3.35 3.05 3.88
CA SER A 199 -4.10 3.76 2.82
C SER A 199 -4.35 5.23 3.17
N THR A 200 -4.67 5.52 4.43
CA THR A 200 -4.90 6.89 4.91
C THR A 200 -3.61 7.71 4.93
N VAL A 201 -2.50 7.10 5.37
CA VAL A 201 -1.18 7.76 5.40
C VAL A 201 -0.69 8.00 3.97
N LEU A 202 -0.77 6.98 3.11
CA LEU A 202 -0.43 7.05 1.70
C LEU A 202 -1.16 8.19 0.99
N ALA A 203 -2.49 8.30 1.17
CA ALA A 203 -3.28 9.37 0.58
C ALA A 203 -2.79 10.77 1.03
N LYS A 204 -2.49 10.94 2.32
CA LYS A 204 -1.96 12.20 2.88
C LYS A 204 -0.58 12.53 2.33
N VAL A 205 0.31 11.54 2.28
CA VAL A 205 1.69 11.69 1.79
C VAL A 205 1.71 12.10 0.33
N LEU A 206 0.92 11.42 -0.49
CA LEU A 206 0.85 11.71 -1.92
C LEU A 206 0.12 13.02 -2.23
N ALA A 207 -0.89 13.41 -1.44
CA ALA A 207 -1.53 14.72 -1.55
C ALA A 207 -0.56 15.88 -1.25
N ARG A 208 0.43 15.65 -0.39
CA ARG A 208 1.32 16.69 0.08
C ARG A 208 2.18 17.22 -1.07
N HIS A 209 2.09 18.53 -1.32
CA HIS A 209 2.76 19.23 -2.41
C HIS A 209 2.35 18.80 -3.84
N SER A 210 1.40 17.87 -3.95
CA SER A 210 0.84 17.47 -5.24
C SER A 210 -0.18 18.51 -5.70
N PRO A 211 -0.26 18.81 -7.01
CA PRO A 211 -1.32 19.63 -7.56
C PRO A 211 -2.67 18.89 -7.67
N PHE A 212 -2.70 17.59 -7.37
CA PHE A 212 -3.89 16.74 -7.41
C PHE A 212 -4.47 16.52 -6.01
N GLU A 213 -5.80 16.51 -5.94
CA GLU A 213 -6.52 16.07 -4.75
C GLU A 213 -6.50 14.54 -4.67
N LEU A 214 -5.95 13.99 -3.60
CA LEU A 214 -6.01 12.57 -3.30
C LEU A 214 -7.05 12.26 -2.25
N LYS A 215 -7.87 11.24 -2.52
CA LYS A 215 -8.81 10.68 -1.55
C LYS A 215 -8.97 9.17 -1.77
N ILE A 216 -9.26 8.46 -0.68
CA ILE A 216 -9.71 7.07 -0.77
C ILE A 216 -11.11 7.06 -1.39
N ALA A 217 -11.34 6.18 -2.35
CA ALA A 217 -12.62 6.07 -3.02
C ALA A 217 -13.72 5.68 -2.02
N GLN A 218 -14.89 6.30 -2.16
CA GLN A 218 -16.08 6.03 -1.35
C GLN A 218 -17.29 5.76 -2.24
N PRO A 219 -18.34 5.07 -1.76
CA PRO A 219 -19.54 4.82 -2.55
C PRO A 219 -20.16 6.13 -3.04
N GLY A 220 -20.50 6.19 -4.32
CA GLY A 220 -21.09 7.37 -4.97
C GLY A 220 -20.09 8.37 -5.55
N ASP A 221 -18.80 8.24 -5.23
CA ASP A 221 -17.73 9.05 -5.83
C ASP A 221 -17.65 8.87 -7.34
N ARG A 222 -17.20 9.89 -8.06
CA ARG A 222 -16.86 9.81 -9.49
C ARG A 222 -15.45 10.32 -9.68
N ALA A 223 -14.73 9.78 -10.67
CA ALA A 223 -13.45 10.35 -11.07
C ALA A 223 -13.67 11.78 -11.59
N ALA A 224 -12.86 12.72 -11.13
CA ALA A 224 -12.89 14.11 -11.57
C ALA A 224 -11.49 14.59 -11.95
N PHE A 225 -11.42 15.59 -12.82
CA PHE A 225 -10.15 16.17 -13.23
C PHE A 225 -9.42 16.79 -12.04
N GLY A 226 -8.10 16.59 -12.00
CA GLY A 226 -7.29 17.03 -10.86
C GLY A 226 -7.46 16.15 -9.62
N GLN A 227 -8.16 15.01 -9.72
CA GLN A 227 -8.31 14.05 -8.62
C GLN A 227 -7.59 12.73 -8.90
N VAL A 228 -7.17 12.10 -7.81
CA VAL A 228 -6.64 10.74 -7.73
C VAL A 228 -7.47 9.97 -6.70
N LEU A 229 -8.25 9.00 -7.17
CA LEU A 229 -9.04 8.11 -6.31
C LEU A 229 -8.22 6.88 -5.95
N LEU A 230 -7.82 6.77 -4.68
CA LEU A 230 -7.13 5.59 -4.15
C LEU A 230 -8.13 4.44 -3.95
N VAL A 231 -7.88 3.32 -4.61
CA VAL A 231 -8.69 2.10 -4.54
C VAL A 231 -8.54 1.47 -3.15
N PRO A 232 -9.63 1.11 -2.47
CA PRO A 232 -9.56 0.43 -1.18
C PRO A 232 -9.04 -1.00 -1.31
N VAL A 233 -8.23 -1.40 -0.32
CA VAL A 233 -7.56 -2.71 -0.25
C VAL A 233 -8.52 -3.84 0.12
N ASP A 234 -9.55 -3.53 0.91
CA ASP A 234 -10.46 -4.49 1.55
C ASP A 234 -11.72 -4.79 0.73
N LYS A 235 -12.07 -3.90 -0.21
CA LYS A 235 -13.35 -3.93 -0.93
C LYS A 235 -13.15 -3.87 -2.43
N GLU A 236 -13.73 -4.84 -3.15
CA GLU A 236 -13.68 -4.81 -4.62
C GLU A 236 -14.46 -3.61 -5.15
N MET A 237 -13.74 -2.68 -5.79
CA MET A 237 -14.29 -1.47 -6.38
C MET A 237 -14.76 -1.70 -7.81
N ILE A 238 -16.00 -1.32 -8.10
CA ILE A 238 -16.58 -1.25 -9.44
C ILE A 238 -17.12 0.15 -9.73
N LEU A 239 -17.37 0.42 -11.01
CA LEU A 239 -18.10 1.61 -11.45
C LEU A 239 -19.47 1.20 -11.96
N ASP A 240 -20.50 1.94 -11.57
CA ASP A 240 -21.87 1.75 -12.09
C ASP A 240 -22.04 2.36 -13.49
N GLU A 241 -23.25 2.23 -14.06
CA GLU A 241 -23.58 2.76 -15.39
C GLU A 241 -23.48 4.29 -15.49
N CYS A 242 -23.41 4.99 -14.35
CA CYS A 242 -23.18 6.43 -14.25
C CYS A 242 -21.72 6.77 -13.90
N GLY A 243 -20.82 5.79 -13.84
CA GLY A 243 -19.42 5.99 -13.48
C GLY A 243 -19.21 6.30 -12.01
N ARG A 244 -20.17 5.94 -11.13
CA ARG A 244 -20.02 6.10 -9.68
C ARG A 244 -19.40 4.86 -9.07
N VAL A 245 -18.53 5.08 -8.10
CA VAL A 245 -17.90 4.04 -7.29
C VAL A 245 -18.97 3.27 -6.52
N GLN A 246 -18.93 1.94 -6.65
CA GLN A 246 -19.65 1.00 -5.79
C GLN A 246 -18.67 -0.07 -5.30
N PHE A 247 -19.01 -0.71 -4.19
CA PHE A 247 -18.24 -1.81 -3.64
C PHE A 247 -19.06 -3.09 -3.68
N LYS A 248 -18.45 -4.19 -4.10
CA LYS A 248 -19.07 -5.51 -3.96
C LYS A 248 -19.01 -5.98 -2.52
N GLU A 249 -19.88 -6.93 -2.19
CA GLU A 249 -19.89 -7.60 -0.88
C GLU A 249 -18.66 -8.49 -0.67
N ASN A 250 -18.04 -8.95 -1.76
CA ASN A 250 -16.84 -9.77 -1.74
C ASN A 250 -15.56 -8.90 -1.76
N SER A 251 -14.51 -9.40 -1.11
CA SER A 251 -13.16 -8.86 -1.24
C SER A 251 -12.60 -9.09 -2.66
N TRP A 252 -11.46 -8.45 -2.96
CA TRP A 252 -10.76 -8.63 -4.24
C TRP A 252 -10.46 -10.11 -4.54
N PRO A 253 -10.51 -10.53 -5.82
CA PRO A 253 -10.08 -11.85 -6.20
C PRO A 253 -8.56 -12.01 -6.00
N GLY A 254 -8.14 -13.20 -5.56
CA GLY A 254 -6.73 -13.52 -5.32
C GLY A 254 -6.29 -13.31 -3.86
N PRO A 255 -5.00 -13.54 -3.57
CA PRO A 255 -4.47 -13.50 -2.21
C PRO A 255 -4.22 -12.08 -1.67
N TYR A 256 -4.21 -11.06 -2.52
CA TYR A 256 -3.89 -9.67 -2.16
C TYR A 256 -4.91 -8.70 -2.77
N GLY A 257 -5.28 -7.67 -2.02
CA GLY A 257 -6.09 -6.56 -2.49
C GLY A 257 -5.29 -5.25 -2.56
N PRO A 258 -5.65 -4.28 -3.42
CA PRO A 258 -6.52 -4.48 -4.58
C PRO A 258 -5.82 -5.31 -5.66
N SER A 259 -6.55 -6.22 -6.33
CA SER A 259 -6.05 -6.88 -7.54
C SER A 259 -6.03 -5.87 -8.69
N ILE A 260 -4.84 -5.58 -9.23
CA ILE A 260 -4.64 -4.59 -10.29
C ILE A 260 -5.33 -5.06 -11.58
N ASP A 261 -5.20 -6.35 -11.93
CA ASP A 261 -5.94 -6.95 -13.05
C ASP A 261 -7.44 -6.68 -12.91
N GLN A 262 -8.03 -6.95 -11.73
CA GLN A 262 -9.45 -6.73 -11.52
C GLN A 262 -9.84 -5.25 -11.50
N VAL A 263 -9.02 -4.36 -10.94
CA VAL A 263 -9.23 -2.90 -11.02
C VAL A 263 -9.28 -2.46 -12.49
N MET A 264 -8.33 -2.90 -13.30
CA MET A 264 -8.27 -2.56 -14.72
C MET A 264 -9.54 -2.99 -15.45
N LEU A 265 -10.00 -4.22 -15.22
CA LEU A 265 -11.23 -4.74 -15.81
C LEU A 265 -12.47 -3.97 -15.33
N ASN A 266 -12.60 -3.73 -14.03
CA ASN A 266 -13.75 -3.06 -13.44
C ASN A 266 -13.88 -1.61 -13.91
N VAL A 267 -12.76 -0.90 -14.04
CA VAL A 267 -12.75 0.49 -14.55
C VAL A 267 -12.97 0.51 -16.07
N ALA A 268 -12.35 -0.42 -16.82
CA ALA A 268 -12.54 -0.53 -18.27
C ALA A 268 -13.97 -0.94 -18.65
N ASN A 269 -14.72 -1.61 -17.77
CA ASN A 269 -16.12 -1.92 -18.01
C ASN A 269 -16.99 -0.66 -18.24
N TYR A 270 -16.65 0.45 -17.57
CA TYR A 270 -17.32 1.74 -17.77
C TYR A 270 -16.63 2.60 -18.84
N TYR A 271 -15.30 2.76 -18.76
CA TYR A 271 -14.54 3.66 -19.64
C TYR A 271 -14.17 3.06 -21.01
N GLY A 272 -14.32 1.75 -21.20
CA GLY A 272 -13.90 1.04 -22.40
C GLY A 272 -12.43 1.31 -22.75
N GLY A 273 -12.17 1.58 -24.03
CA GLY A 273 -10.84 1.94 -24.56
C GLY A 273 -10.26 3.26 -24.04
N LYS A 274 -11.00 4.00 -23.21
CA LYS A 274 -10.56 5.23 -22.53
C LYS A 274 -10.11 4.99 -21.09
N CYS A 275 -9.96 3.72 -20.69
CA CYS A 275 -9.26 3.32 -19.48
C CYS A 275 -7.80 3.06 -19.82
N HIS A 276 -6.86 3.87 -19.32
CA HIS A 276 -5.42 3.69 -19.57
C HIS A 276 -4.71 3.28 -18.29
N THR A 277 -3.49 2.74 -18.38
CA THR A 277 -2.77 2.25 -17.19
C THR A 277 -1.28 2.56 -17.27
N ILE A 278 -0.72 3.06 -16.17
CA ILE A 278 0.73 3.22 -15.96
C ILE A 278 1.13 2.31 -14.81
N PHE A 279 2.04 1.38 -15.09
CA PHE A 279 2.61 0.48 -14.08
C PHE A 279 3.91 1.06 -13.52
N PHE A 280 3.94 1.26 -12.21
CA PHE A 280 5.11 1.70 -11.46
C PHE A 280 5.76 0.51 -10.74
N SER A 281 6.88 0.79 -10.06
CA SER A 281 7.64 -0.13 -9.24
C SER A 281 6.72 -1.04 -8.41
N GLY A 282 7.03 -2.34 -8.46
CA GLY A 282 6.23 -3.35 -7.80
C GLY A 282 6.73 -4.77 -8.02
N MET A 283 6.43 -5.62 -7.03
CA MET A 283 6.71 -7.05 -7.09
C MET A 283 5.54 -7.82 -7.73
N GLY A 284 5.83 -8.99 -8.28
CA GLY A 284 4.84 -9.89 -8.87
C GLY A 284 4.61 -9.64 -10.35
N ASN A 285 3.41 -10.00 -10.81
CA ASN A 285 2.98 -10.00 -12.22
C ASN A 285 1.55 -9.47 -12.41
N ASP A 286 0.94 -8.90 -11.37
CA ASP A 286 -0.43 -8.38 -11.40
C ASP A 286 -0.57 -7.27 -12.46
N GLY A 287 -1.66 -7.32 -13.22
CA GLY A 287 -1.90 -6.47 -14.39
C GLY A 287 -1.48 -7.07 -15.73
N ALA A 288 -0.62 -8.10 -15.73
CA ALA A 288 -0.17 -8.75 -16.97
C ALA A 288 -1.28 -9.57 -17.66
N ILE A 289 -2.32 -9.98 -16.92
CA ILE A 289 -3.45 -10.74 -17.48
C ILE A 289 -4.42 -9.80 -18.19
N ALA A 290 -4.72 -8.64 -17.60
CA ALA A 290 -5.67 -7.66 -18.12
C ALA A 290 -5.05 -6.75 -19.19
N ALA A 291 -3.73 -6.52 -19.17
CA ALA A 291 -3.07 -5.61 -20.12
C ALA A 291 -3.35 -5.93 -21.60
N PRO A 292 -3.27 -7.18 -22.08
CA PRO A 292 -3.63 -7.51 -23.47
C PRO A 292 -5.08 -7.19 -23.82
N LEU A 293 -6.00 -7.42 -22.88
CA LEU A 293 -7.42 -7.15 -23.09
C LEU A 293 -7.68 -5.66 -23.21
N LEU A 294 -7.18 -4.85 -22.27
CA LEU A 294 -7.30 -3.39 -22.32
C LEU A 294 -6.66 -2.84 -23.60
N ARG A 295 -5.48 -3.35 -23.97
CA ARG A 295 -4.82 -2.95 -25.21
C ARG A 295 -5.67 -3.22 -26.46
N ALA A 296 -6.35 -4.37 -26.50
CA ALA A 296 -7.26 -4.71 -27.60
C ALA A 296 -8.47 -3.76 -27.69
N TYR A 297 -8.91 -3.17 -26.57
CA TYR A 297 -9.95 -2.14 -26.53
C TYR A 297 -9.47 -0.73 -26.87
N GLY A 298 -8.17 -0.54 -27.15
CA GLY A 298 -7.58 0.74 -27.53
C GLY A 298 -6.91 1.49 -26.38
N SER A 299 -6.78 0.87 -25.21
CA SER A 299 -6.10 1.46 -24.06
C SER A 299 -4.60 1.66 -24.31
N ASN A 300 -4.05 2.70 -23.69
CA ASN A 300 -2.62 2.90 -23.52
C ASN A 300 -2.15 2.19 -22.26
N ILE A 301 -1.08 1.40 -22.38
CA ILE A 301 -0.41 0.74 -21.27
C ILE A 301 1.05 1.21 -21.27
N TRP A 302 1.49 1.84 -20.18
CA TRP A 302 2.86 2.31 -20.00
C TRP A 302 3.49 1.68 -18.77
N VAL A 303 4.81 1.58 -18.74
CA VAL A 303 5.55 0.94 -17.64
C VAL A 303 6.73 1.78 -17.20
N GLN A 304 7.02 1.79 -15.91
CA GLN A 304 8.23 2.40 -15.38
C GLN A 304 9.47 1.66 -15.88
N SER A 305 10.51 2.41 -16.25
CA SER A 305 11.78 1.84 -16.72
C SER A 305 12.47 1.04 -15.60
N PRO A 306 13.01 -0.17 -15.88
CA PRO A 306 13.59 -1.05 -14.85
C PRO A 306 14.63 -0.38 -13.96
N ASP A 307 15.52 0.43 -14.54
CA ASP A 307 16.61 1.11 -13.81
C ASP A 307 16.13 2.14 -12.79
N SER A 308 14.86 2.55 -12.87
CA SER A 308 14.24 3.50 -11.95
C SER A 308 13.30 2.86 -10.93
N CYS A 309 13.07 1.54 -11.02
CA CYS A 309 12.20 0.81 -10.09
C CYS A 309 12.98 0.35 -8.86
N ALA A 310 12.35 0.41 -7.67
CA ALA A 310 12.86 -0.31 -6.51
C ALA A 310 12.68 -1.83 -6.68
N ASN A 311 11.56 -2.24 -7.30
CA ASN A 311 11.34 -3.59 -7.77
C ASN A 311 10.71 -3.54 -9.17
N HIS A 312 11.39 -4.12 -10.15
CA HIS A 312 10.99 -4.03 -11.55
C HIS A 312 10.13 -5.22 -12.02
N SER A 313 9.84 -6.21 -11.18
CA SER A 313 9.24 -7.47 -11.67
C SER A 313 7.85 -7.28 -12.26
N MET A 314 7.00 -6.45 -11.63
CA MET A 314 5.64 -6.19 -12.11
C MET A 314 5.63 -5.37 -13.41
N PRO A 315 6.32 -4.21 -13.52
CA PRO A 315 6.52 -3.54 -14.80
C PRO A 315 7.11 -4.43 -15.90
N ALA A 316 8.10 -5.27 -15.56
CA ALA A 316 8.72 -6.19 -16.52
C ALA A 316 7.76 -7.28 -17.00
N SER A 317 6.92 -7.82 -16.11
CA SER A 317 5.89 -8.80 -16.46
C SER A 317 4.88 -8.21 -17.46
N VAL A 318 4.37 -7.01 -17.18
CA VAL A 318 3.45 -6.31 -18.09
C VAL A 318 4.14 -5.98 -19.41
N HIS A 319 5.38 -5.51 -19.39
CA HIS A 319 6.15 -5.24 -20.59
C HIS A 319 6.33 -6.51 -21.45
N GLY A 320 6.60 -7.66 -20.81
CA GLY A 320 6.75 -8.97 -21.44
C GLY A 320 5.52 -9.47 -22.20
N THR A 321 4.33 -8.91 -21.95
CA THR A 321 3.12 -9.18 -22.75
C THR A 321 3.14 -8.57 -24.15
N GLY A 322 4.10 -7.67 -24.44
CA GLY A 322 4.16 -6.92 -25.69
C GLY A 322 3.11 -5.81 -25.82
N CYS A 323 2.33 -5.54 -24.77
CA CYS A 323 1.24 -4.57 -24.81
C CYS A 323 1.63 -3.15 -24.36
N SER A 324 2.83 -2.98 -23.78
CA SER A 324 3.35 -1.69 -23.34
C SER A 324 3.75 -0.82 -24.53
N GLY A 325 3.16 0.38 -24.64
CA GLY A 325 3.43 1.33 -25.73
C GLY A 325 4.51 2.37 -25.41
N PHE A 326 4.93 2.48 -24.14
CA PHE A 326 5.96 3.41 -23.70
C PHE A 326 6.58 2.94 -22.38
N SER A 327 7.89 3.15 -22.22
CA SER A 327 8.62 2.90 -20.98
C SER A 327 9.53 4.09 -20.66
N GLY A 328 9.56 4.49 -19.39
CA GLY A 328 10.40 5.59 -18.92
C GLY A 328 10.37 5.75 -17.40
N THR A 329 11.20 6.66 -16.89
CA THR A 329 11.18 7.12 -15.49
C THR A 329 9.83 7.77 -15.14
N PRO A 330 9.48 7.91 -13.85
CA PRO A 330 8.27 8.64 -13.44
C PRO A 330 8.13 10.02 -14.09
N GLU A 331 9.20 10.77 -14.21
CA GLU A 331 9.24 12.10 -14.83
C GLU A 331 8.99 12.02 -16.35
N GLN A 332 9.58 11.01 -17.02
CA GLN A 332 9.36 10.79 -18.45
C GLN A 332 7.93 10.30 -18.73
N LEU A 333 7.35 9.48 -17.87
CA LEU A 333 5.95 9.07 -17.93
C LEU A 333 5.01 10.28 -17.79
N ALA A 334 5.30 11.18 -16.85
CA ALA A 334 4.54 12.42 -16.67
C ALA A 334 4.63 13.33 -17.90
N ALA A 335 5.84 13.52 -18.45
CA ALA A 335 6.05 14.28 -19.67
C ALA A 335 5.32 13.67 -20.87
N HIS A 336 5.35 12.34 -21.00
CA HIS A 336 4.65 11.61 -22.05
C HIS A 336 3.12 11.72 -21.92
N LEU A 337 2.59 11.74 -20.69
CA LEU A 337 1.17 11.99 -20.44
C LEU A 337 0.74 13.36 -20.95
N ILE A 338 1.50 14.41 -20.62
CA ILE A 338 1.21 15.78 -21.07
C ILE A 338 1.15 15.85 -22.59
N LEU A 339 2.14 15.28 -23.29
CA LEU A 339 2.18 15.23 -24.76
C LEU A 339 1.02 14.41 -25.36
N THR A 340 0.58 13.36 -24.67
CA THR A 340 -0.55 12.53 -25.12
C THR A 340 -1.85 13.31 -25.03
N ILE A 341 -2.06 14.02 -23.92
CA ILE A 341 -3.23 14.90 -23.74
C ILE A 341 -3.21 16.02 -24.79
N GLU A 342 -2.06 16.63 -25.06
CA GLU A 342 -1.90 17.66 -26.11
C GLU A 342 -2.38 17.18 -27.48
N LYS A 343 -1.90 16.02 -27.92
CA LYS A 343 -2.26 15.43 -29.21
C LYS A 343 -3.76 15.14 -29.29
N ASN A 344 -4.33 14.59 -28.22
CA ASN A 344 -5.76 14.25 -28.18
C ASN A 344 -6.66 15.50 -28.22
N SER A 345 -6.26 16.59 -27.53
CA SER A 345 -7.00 17.85 -27.57
C SER A 345 -6.97 18.52 -28.95
N GLN A 346 -5.84 18.43 -29.67
CA GLN A 346 -5.73 18.98 -31.04
C GLN A 346 -6.60 18.22 -32.05
N ILE A 347 -6.70 16.88 -31.92
CA ILE A 347 -7.55 16.05 -32.78
C ILE A 347 -9.04 16.35 -32.58
N GLN A 348 -9.46 16.72 -31.37
CA GLN A 348 -10.87 17.06 -31.08
C GLN A 348 -11.26 18.48 -31.52
N ALA A 349 -10.27 19.35 -31.75
CA ALA A 349 -10.50 20.75 -32.14
C ALA A 349 -10.47 20.98 -33.67
N GLY A 350 -10.03 20.01 -34.46
CA GLY A 350 -9.96 20.06 -35.93
C GLY A 350 -11.07 19.27 -36.60
#